data_AF-A0A7C8U9A9-F1
#
_entry.id   AF-A0A7C8U9A9-F1
#
_cell.length_a   1.000
_cell.length_b   1.000
_cell.length_c   1.000
_cell.angle_alpha   90.00
_cell.angle_beta   90.00
_cell.angle_gamma   90.00
#
_symmetry.space_group_name_H-M   'P 1'
#
loop_
_entity.id
_entity.type
_entity.pdbx_description
1 polymer ?
#
loop_
_entity_poly.entity_id
_entity_poly.type
_entity_poly.pdbx_seq_one_letter_code
_entity_poly.pdbx_strand_id
1 'polypeptide(L)'
;MSATMEGVIENGAATDSQQQQPNASDEISAEEVALYDRQIRLWGMDAQARMRNSHILLVTIKALGNEIAKNLVLAGIGAITVHDAETTTEEDLGAQFFVDDEMVGLNRAEAAAPALQKLNPRVKVSTDTTEGIESRGADYFKQFSVVIVTEADFPTLTSINNACREAGVAFYAGSSYGLYGFVFADLIKHQFVIERERSNVETKIGSETRTRSIVSTTTRKEAGGKFTEFVTKEEVYCPLEQVVASQIDKTWRPRKRKAVSSVLPAVFGLWKFQETHGRLPDPDEHKDDTKLFMASMHDSRNSLGLPLENVDPSFAISFLDSVGTELSPVAAILGGMLAQGVINFLGKREQPLQNILVFDGDVTSAPIYCLRPQEDEE
;
A
#
# COMPACT_ATOMS: atom_id res chain seq x y z
N MET A 1 17.57 -31.88 63.38
CA MET A 1 16.27 -32.45 63.74
C MET A 1 15.26 -31.32 63.80
N SER A 2 14.17 -31.44 63.04
CA SER A 2 12.85 -30.78 63.16
C SER A 2 12.74 -29.26 63.41
N ALA A 3 12.08 -28.52 62.49
CA ALA A 3 10.75 -27.89 62.70
C ALA A 3 10.36 -26.85 61.60
N THR A 4 9.33 -27.19 60.82
CA THR A 4 8.13 -26.42 60.36
C THR A 4 8.12 -24.90 60.08
N MET A 5 7.63 -24.52 58.88
CA MET A 5 6.34 -23.80 58.60
C MET A 5 6.33 -23.35 57.10
N GLU A 6 5.37 -23.81 56.26
CA GLU A 6 4.14 -23.09 55.83
C GLU A 6 4.40 -21.71 55.21
N GLY A 7 3.94 -21.30 54.02
CA GLY A 7 3.08 -21.81 52.96
C GLY A 7 2.91 -20.65 51.94
N VAL A 8 2.75 -20.93 50.65
CA VAL A 8 2.34 -19.91 49.66
C VAL A 8 1.16 -20.45 48.87
N ILE A 9 0.14 -19.61 48.79
CA ILE A 9 -1.22 -19.85 48.32
C ILE A 9 -1.23 -19.91 46.78
N GLU A 10 -1.65 -21.04 46.23
CA GLU A 10 -2.18 -21.12 44.85
C GLU A 10 -3.67 -20.79 44.86
N ASN A 11 -4.09 -19.89 43.97
CA ASN A 11 -5.48 -19.78 43.52
C ASN A 11 -5.48 -19.18 42.11
N GLY A 12 -6.04 -19.90 41.15
CA GLY A 12 -6.38 -19.38 39.83
C GLY A 12 -6.25 -20.40 38.72
N ALA A 13 -7.29 -21.20 38.52
CA ALA A 13 -7.43 -22.16 37.43
C ALA A 13 -7.16 -21.53 36.06
N ALA A 14 -6.13 -22.01 35.37
CA ALA A 14 -5.95 -21.81 33.94
C ALA A 14 -6.43 -23.06 33.22
N THR A 15 -7.48 -22.89 32.42
CA THR A 15 -7.98 -23.86 31.45
C THR A 15 -6.86 -24.31 30.51
N ASP A 16 -6.67 -25.62 30.40
CA ASP A 16 -5.83 -26.29 29.40
C ASP A 16 -6.22 -25.82 27.98
N SER A 17 -5.50 -24.84 27.45
CA SER A 17 -5.41 -24.62 26.02
C SER A 17 -4.26 -25.49 25.51
N GLN A 18 -4.62 -26.63 24.94
CA GLN A 18 -3.71 -27.47 24.16
C GLN A 18 -3.04 -26.58 23.10
N GLN A 19 -1.78 -26.26 23.32
CA GLN A 19 -0.90 -25.68 22.30
C GLN A 19 -0.72 -26.73 21.21
N GLN A 20 -1.43 -26.55 20.10
CA GLN A 20 -1.10 -27.24 18.85
C GLN A 20 0.34 -26.88 18.50
N GLN A 21 1.22 -27.89 18.51
CA GLN A 21 2.53 -27.79 17.91
C GLN A 21 2.34 -27.47 16.42
N PRO A 22 3.11 -26.51 15.85
CA PRO A 22 3.07 -26.27 14.41
C PRO A 22 3.51 -27.55 13.68
N ASN A 23 2.78 -27.90 12.62
CA ASN A 23 3.10 -29.05 11.77
C ASN A 23 4.51 -28.89 11.18
N ALA A 24 5.29 -29.98 11.17
CA ALA A 24 6.67 -30.04 10.70
C ALA A 24 6.88 -29.75 9.18
N SER A 25 5.85 -29.27 8.48
CA SER A 25 5.90 -28.83 7.07
C SER A 25 6.03 -27.32 6.89
N ASP A 26 6.02 -26.53 7.98
CA ASP A 26 6.04 -25.05 7.94
C ASP A 26 7.41 -24.42 8.19
N GLU A 27 8.48 -25.20 8.36
CA GLU A 27 9.83 -24.66 8.50
C GLU A 27 10.40 -24.23 7.13
N ILE A 28 10.85 -22.98 7.04
CA ILE A 28 11.53 -22.44 5.85
C ILE A 28 12.77 -23.31 5.57
N SER A 29 12.86 -23.87 4.36
CA SER A 29 13.95 -24.78 4.01
C SER A 29 15.31 -24.10 4.09
N ALA A 30 16.39 -24.85 4.34
CA ALA A 30 17.74 -24.28 4.43
C ALA A 30 18.17 -23.55 3.15
N GLU A 31 17.71 -24.00 1.98
CA GLU A 31 17.93 -23.32 0.70
C GLU A 31 17.21 -21.97 0.61
N GLU A 32 16.01 -21.88 1.15
CA GLU A 32 15.25 -20.62 1.21
C GLU A 32 15.85 -19.66 2.23
N VAL A 33 16.32 -20.16 3.38
CA VAL A 33 17.06 -19.34 4.34
C VAL A 33 18.31 -18.76 3.67
N ALA A 34 19.03 -19.54 2.87
CA ALA A 34 20.21 -19.04 2.15
C ALA A 34 19.85 -18.00 1.07
N LEU A 35 18.78 -18.22 0.32
CA LEU A 35 18.29 -17.28 -0.71
C LEU A 35 17.84 -15.94 -0.10
N TYR A 36 17.08 -16.01 0.98
CA TYR A 36 16.54 -14.85 1.67
C TYR A 36 17.43 -14.35 2.81
N ASP A 37 18.66 -14.83 2.97
CA ASP A 37 19.52 -14.51 4.13
C ASP A 37 19.63 -12.99 4.35
N ARG A 38 19.85 -12.21 3.28
CA ARG A 38 19.94 -10.74 3.37
C ARG A 38 18.62 -10.10 3.81
N GLN A 39 17.50 -10.62 3.32
CA GLN A 39 16.16 -10.14 3.61
C GLN A 39 15.75 -10.50 5.06
N ILE A 40 15.99 -11.74 5.45
CA ILE A 40 15.79 -12.26 6.81
C ILE A 40 16.62 -11.48 7.83
N ARG A 41 17.85 -11.07 7.50
CA ARG A 41 18.64 -10.20 8.39
C ARG A 41 18.01 -8.83 8.63
N LEU A 42 17.23 -8.34 7.67
CA LEU A 42 16.55 -7.05 7.75
C LEU A 42 15.25 -7.16 8.58
N TRP A 43 14.33 -8.04 8.19
CA TRP A 43 12.99 -8.10 8.80
C TRP A 43 12.74 -9.32 9.69
N GLY A 44 13.68 -10.26 9.76
CA GLY A 44 13.60 -11.45 10.61
C GLY A 44 12.80 -12.61 10.01
N MET A 45 12.95 -13.78 10.62
CA MET A 45 12.33 -15.03 10.19
C MET A 45 10.80 -14.97 10.19
N ASP A 46 10.20 -14.40 11.24
CA ASP A 46 8.73 -14.35 11.36
C ASP A 46 8.08 -13.51 10.26
N ALA A 47 8.75 -12.42 9.85
CA ALA A 47 8.29 -11.59 8.74
C ALA A 47 8.37 -12.35 7.42
N GLN A 48 9.47 -13.07 7.18
CA GLN A 48 9.62 -13.91 5.99
C GLN A 48 8.56 -15.02 5.93
N ALA A 49 8.28 -15.67 7.06
CA ALA A 49 7.24 -16.71 7.14
C ALA A 49 5.84 -16.14 6.84
N ARG A 50 5.53 -14.93 7.32
CA ARG A 50 4.26 -14.24 6.98
C ARG A 50 4.15 -13.93 5.49
N MET A 51 5.23 -13.47 4.86
CA MET A 51 5.24 -13.21 3.41
C MET A 51 5.08 -14.51 2.62
N ARG A 52 5.80 -15.57 2.98
CA ARG A 52 5.66 -16.89 2.34
C ARG A 52 4.23 -17.43 2.40
N ASN A 53 3.47 -17.11 3.44
CA ASN A 53 2.10 -17.57 3.61
C ASN A 53 1.05 -16.57 3.06
N SER A 54 1.47 -15.50 2.38
CA SER A 54 0.55 -14.52 1.80
C SER A 54 0.20 -14.83 0.35
N HIS A 55 -1.02 -14.45 -0.03
CA HIS A 55 -1.51 -14.50 -1.42
C HIS A 55 -1.94 -13.09 -1.84
N ILE A 56 -1.32 -12.55 -2.88
CA ILE A 56 -1.55 -11.19 -3.36
C ILE A 56 -2.38 -11.23 -4.63
N LEU A 57 -3.39 -10.37 -4.75
CA LEU A 57 -4.03 -10.03 -6.02
C LEU A 57 -3.44 -8.73 -6.54
N LEU A 58 -2.97 -8.72 -7.78
CA LEU A 58 -2.55 -7.52 -8.49
C LEU A 58 -3.46 -7.32 -9.71
N VAL A 59 -4.25 -6.25 -9.68
CA VAL A 59 -5.16 -5.86 -10.77
C VAL A 59 -4.46 -4.84 -11.67
N THR A 60 -4.49 -5.12 -12.96
CA THR A 60 -3.80 -4.45 -14.06
C THR A 60 -2.28 -4.64 -14.00
N ILE A 61 -1.68 -5.17 -15.06
CA ILE A 61 -0.22 -5.34 -15.17
C ILE A 61 0.33 -4.49 -16.30
N LYS A 62 0.61 -3.23 -15.94
CA LYS A 62 1.36 -2.27 -16.77
C LYS A 62 2.73 -1.94 -16.17
N ALA A 63 3.39 -0.84 -16.55
CA ALA A 63 4.74 -0.54 -16.05
C ALA A 63 4.81 -0.52 -14.51
N LEU A 64 3.84 0.12 -13.86
CA LEU A 64 3.75 0.17 -12.40
C LEU A 64 3.49 -1.23 -11.80
N GLY A 65 2.54 -1.96 -12.35
CA GLY A 65 2.22 -3.34 -11.95
C GLY A 65 3.43 -4.27 -12.06
N ASN A 66 4.25 -4.15 -13.11
CA ASN A 66 5.47 -4.93 -13.31
C ASN A 66 6.49 -4.70 -12.19
N GLU A 67 6.71 -3.44 -11.83
CA GLU A 67 7.61 -3.07 -10.75
C GLU A 67 7.13 -3.58 -9.39
N ILE A 68 5.83 -3.49 -9.12
CA ILE A 68 5.23 -4.05 -7.90
C ILE A 68 5.39 -5.58 -7.87
N ALA A 69 4.97 -6.26 -8.92
CA ALA A 69 5.01 -7.72 -9.02
C ALA A 69 6.44 -8.26 -8.90
N LYS A 70 7.40 -7.64 -9.61
CA LYS A 70 8.83 -7.96 -9.50
C LYS A 70 9.30 -7.91 -8.05
N ASN A 71 9.05 -6.79 -7.36
CA ASN A 71 9.54 -6.59 -5.99
C ASN A 71 8.89 -7.59 -5.01
N LEU A 72 7.59 -7.86 -5.13
CA LEU A 72 6.90 -8.82 -4.26
C LEU A 72 7.33 -10.27 -4.51
N VAL A 73 7.46 -10.68 -5.77
CA VAL A 73 7.92 -12.02 -6.14
C VAL A 73 9.35 -12.27 -5.67
N LEU A 74 10.25 -11.28 -5.82
CA LEU A 74 11.63 -11.36 -5.31
C LEU A 74 11.71 -11.31 -3.77
N ALA A 75 10.74 -10.70 -3.09
CA ALA A 75 10.62 -10.73 -1.64
C ALA A 75 10.17 -12.11 -1.09
N GLY A 76 9.70 -13.00 -1.97
CA GLY A 76 9.30 -14.35 -1.59
C GLY A 76 7.93 -14.43 -0.94
N ILE A 77 6.94 -13.72 -1.49
CA ILE A 77 5.53 -13.97 -1.17
C ILE A 77 5.11 -15.41 -1.53
N GLY A 78 4.03 -15.92 -0.95
CA GLY A 78 3.56 -17.29 -1.25
C GLY A 78 2.98 -17.45 -2.65
N ALA A 79 2.06 -16.56 -2.99
CA ALA A 79 1.38 -16.60 -4.28
C ALA A 79 1.02 -15.19 -4.76
N ILE A 80 0.96 -15.02 -6.07
CA ILE A 80 0.41 -13.83 -6.73
C ILE A 80 -0.57 -14.25 -7.83
N THR A 81 -1.77 -13.68 -7.79
CA THR A 81 -2.71 -13.69 -8.91
C THR A 81 -2.60 -12.36 -9.63
N VAL A 82 -2.23 -12.39 -10.91
CA VAL A 82 -2.20 -11.23 -11.79
C VAL A 82 -3.51 -11.19 -12.56
N HIS A 83 -4.31 -10.18 -12.31
CA HIS A 83 -5.56 -9.93 -13.02
C HIS A 83 -5.34 -8.82 -14.06
N ASP A 84 -5.66 -9.10 -15.32
CA ASP A 84 -5.71 -8.08 -16.38
C ASP A 84 -6.60 -8.62 -17.50
N ALA A 85 -7.63 -7.86 -17.89
CA ALA A 85 -8.55 -8.27 -18.95
C ALA A 85 -8.07 -7.83 -20.34
N GLU A 86 -7.11 -6.91 -20.43
CA GLU A 86 -6.69 -6.32 -21.71
C GLU A 86 -5.52 -7.10 -22.36
N THR A 87 -5.29 -6.80 -23.62
CA THR A 87 -4.20 -7.37 -24.42
C THR A 87 -2.98 -6.46 -24.44
N THR A 88 -1.79 -7.05 -24.58
CA THR A 88 -0.53 -6.34 -24.78
C THR A 88 -0.58 -5.51 -26.07
N THR A 89 -0.26 -4.22 -25.96
CA THR A 89 -0.16 -3.28 -27.08
C THR A 89 1.29 -2.90 -27.35
N GLU A 90 1.55 -2.20 -28.45
CA GLU A 90 2.90 -1.67 -28.75
C GLU A 90 3.38 -0.65 -27.69
N GLU A 91 2.45 0.11 -27.08
CA GLU A 91 2.78 1.07 -26.03
C GLU A 91 3.34 0.38 -24.78
N ASP A 92 2.85 -0.82 -24.47
CA ASP A 92 3.33 -1.61 -23.32
C ASP A 92 4.82 -1.92 -23.45
N LEU A 93 5.33 -2.18 -24.67
CA LEU A 93 6.74 -2.51 -24.90
C LEU A 93 7.72 -1.40 -24.47
N GLY A 94 7.24 -0.15 -24.38
CA GLY A 94 8.07 1.00 -24.00
C GLY A 94 8.43 1.05 -22.52
N ALA A 95 7.57 0.50 -21.65
CA ALA A 95 7.72 0.61 -20.20
C ALA A 95 7.57 -0.72 -19.45
N GLN A 96 7.07 -1.77 -20.11
CA GLN A 96 6.91 -3.11 -19.55
C GLN A 96 8.07 -4.04 -19.90
N PHE A 97 8.80 -4.53 -18.90
CA PHE A 97 9.96 -5.42 -19.10
C PHE A 97 9.65 -6.92 -19.01
N PHE A 98 8.38 -7.31 -18.88
CA PHE A 98 7.95 -8.72 -18.89
C PHE A 98 7.35 -9.19 -20.21
N VAL A 99 7.11 -8.27 -21.14
CA VAL A 99 6.54 -8.57 -22.46
C VAL A 99 7.53 -8.16 -23.55
N ASP A 100 7.48 -8.85 -24.69
CA ASP A 100 8.27 -8.58 -25.89
C ASP A 100 7.36 -8.37 -27.12
N ASP A 101 7.96 -8.00 -28.25
CA ASP A 101 7.25 -7.68 -29.50
C ASP A 101 6.40 -8.86 -29.98
N GLU A 102 6.88 -10.09 -29.76
CA GLU A 102 6.20 -11.32 -30.13
C GLU A 102 4.93 -11.60 -29.30
N MET A 103 4.77 -10.92 -28.16
CA MET A 103 3.60 -11.06 -27.27
C MET A 103 2.49 -10.04 -27.53
N VAL A 104 2.68 -9.10 -28.46
CA VAL A 104 1.63 -8.13 -28.81
C VAL A 104 0.36 -8.85 -29.28
N GLY A 105 -0.78 -8.46 -28.71
CA GLY A 105 -2.10 -9.07 -28.93
C GLY A 105 -2.43 -10.26 -28.01
N LEU A 106 -1.50 -10.77 -27.21
CA LEU A 106 -1.80 -11.71 -26.12
C LEU A 106 -2.39 -10.97 -24.92
N ASN A 107 -3.08 -11.67 -24.02
CA ASN A 107 -3.52 -11.07 -22.76
C ASN A 107 -2.31 -10.64 -21.91
N ARG A 108 -2.33 -9.43 -21.33
CA ARG A 108 -1.18 -8.88 -20.58
C ARG A 108 -0.75 -9.73 -19.39
N ALA A 109 -1.71 -10.23 -18.61
CA ALA A 109 -1.43 -11.08 -17.45
C ALA A 109 -0.78 -12.41 -17.87
N GLU A 110 -1.31 -13.03 -18.92
CA GLU A 110 -0.74 -14.28 -19.48
C GLU A 110 0.64 -14.08 -20.09
N ALA A 111 0.86 -12.97 -20.79
CA ALA A 111 2.15 -12.63 -21.38
C ALA A 111 3.24 -12.41 -20.30
N ALA A 112 2.91 -11.71 -19.22
CA ALA A 112 3.86 -11.41 -18.14
C ALA A 112 4.13 -12.59 -17.19
N ALA A 113 3.17 -13.50 -17.01
CA ALA A 113 3.25 -14.58 -16.00
C ALA A 113 4.50 -15.49 -16.12
N PRO A 114 4.94 -15.94 -17.31
CA PRO A 114 6.16 -16.74 -17.44
C PRO A 114 7.42 -16.01 -16.96
N ALA A 115 7.54 -14.71 -17.24
CA ALA A 115 8.68 -13.90 -16.81
C ALA A 115 8.66 -13.69 -15.29
N LEU A 116 7.48 -13.41 -14.71
CA LEU A 116 7.28 -13.35 -13.27
C LEU A 116 7.66 -14.67 -12.57
N GLN A 117 7.19 -15.79 -13.10
CA GLN A 117 7.47 -17.11 -12.51
C GLN A 117 8.98 -17.44 -12.53
N LYS A 118 9.71 -16.98 -13.57
CA LYS A 118 11.17 -17.14 -13.66
C LYS A 118 11.94 -16.35 -12.60
N LEU A 119 11.42 -15.21 -12.11
CA LEU A 119 12.08 -14.42 -11.07
C LEU A 119 12.24 -15.21 -9.77
N ASN A 120 11.23 -16.00 -9.43
CA ASN A 120 11.26 -16.84 -8.24
C ASN A 120 10.35 -18.07 -8.39
N PRO A 121 10.93 -19.26 -8.71
CA PRO A 121 10.17 -20.50 -8.89
C PRO A 121 9.38 -20.97 -7.66
N ARG A 122 9.61 -20.39 -6.49
CA ARG A 122 8.92 -20.74 -5.24
C ARG A 122 7.62 -19.98 -5.04
N VAL A 123 7.44 -18.85 -5.73
CA VAL A 123 6.17 -18.10 -5.70
C VAL A 123 5.23 -18.74 -6.70
N LYS A 124 4.00 -19.04 -6.28
CA LYS A 124 2.95 -19.48 -7.21
C LYS A 124 2.41 -18.29 -7.98
N VAL A 125 2.62 -18.24 -9.29
CA VAL A 125 2.04 -17.24 -10.18
C VAL A 125 0.80 -17.81 -10.86
N SER A 126 -0.33 -17.12 -10.77
CA SER A 126 -1.57 -17.42 -11.50
C SER A 126 -2.11 -16.18 -12.20
N THR A 127 -2.90 -16.38 -13.25
CA THR A 127 -3.52 -15.30 -14.02
C THR A 127 -5.04 -15.37 -13.91
N ASP A 128 -5.68 -14.20 -13.97
CA ASP A 128 -7.13 -14.05 -14.13
C ASP A 128 -7.40 -13.03 -15.23
N THR A 129 -7.97 -13.48 -16.34
CA THR A 129 -8.23 -12.64 -17.52
C THR A 129 -9.68 -12.22 -17.65
N THR A 130 -10.48 -12.43 -16.60
CA THR A 130 -11.92 -12.15 -16.64
C THR A 130 -12.22 -10.66 -16.54
N GLU A 131 -13.23 -10.20 -17.26
CA GLU A 131 -13.73 -8.83 -17.14
C GLU A 131 -14.52 -8.63 -15.83
N GLY A 132 -14.71 -7.36 -15.44
CA GLY A 132 -15.62 -6.98 -14.36
C GLY A 132 -15.10 -7.31 -12.95
N ILE A 133 -13.81 -7.09 -12.69
CA ILE A 133 -13.18 -7.33 -11.37
C ILE A 133 -13.81 -6.47 -10.27
N GLU A 134 -14.24 -5.26 -10.61
CA GLU A 134 -14.96 -4.31 -9.76
C GLU A 134 -16.36 -4.80 -9.34
N SER A 135 -16.94 -5.73 -10.10
CA SER A 135 -18.24 -6.32 -9.81
C SER A 135 -18.14 -7.59 -8.93
N ARG A 136 -16.92 -8.06 -8.63
CA ARG A 136 -16.71 -9.22 -7.77
C ARG A 136 -17.08 -8.85 -6.32
N GLY A 137 -17.77 -9.76 -5.64
CA GLY A 137 -18.15 -9.57 -4.23
C GLY A 137 -17.02 -9.88 -3.25
N ALA A 138 -17.24 -9.55 -1.97
CA ALA A 138 -16.31 -9.80 -0.87
C ALA A 138 -15.79 -11.26 -0.79
N ASP A 139 -16.63 -12.25 -1.14
CA ASP A 139 -16.25 -13.67 -1.15
C ASP A 139 -15.08 -13.97 -2.08
N TYR A 140 -15.00 -13.28 -3.22
CA TYR A 140 -13.87 -13.42 -4.14
C TYR A 140 -12.58 -12.86 -3.51
N PHE A 141 -12.64 -11.69 -2.90
CA PHE A 141 -11.45 -11.02 -2.37
C PHE A 141 -10.91 -11.67 -1.08
N LYS A 142 -11.76 -12.34 -0.30
CA LYS A 142 -11.40 -12.98 0.98
C LYS A 142 -10.27 -14.01 0.90
N GLN A 143 -10.00 -14.56 -0.29
CA GLN A 143 -8.89 -15.51 -0.49
C GLN A 143 -7.51 -14.84 -0.47
N PHE A 144 -7.44 -13.52 -0.66
CA PHE A 144 -6.19 -12.77 -0.73
C PHE A 144 -5.84 -12.15 0.63
N SER A 145 -4.55 -12.04 0.89
CA SER A 145 -4.01 -11.28 2.03
C SER A 145 -3.98 -9.78 1.74
N VAL A 146 -3.72 -9.41 0.49
CA VAL A 146 -3.64 -8.03 0.00
C VAL A 146 -4.16 -7.97 -1.42
N VAL A 147 -4.97 -6.95 -1.71
CA VAL A 147 -5.40 -6.58 -3.06
C VAL A 147 -4.73 -5.28 -3.45
N ILE A 148 -4.09 -5.27 -4.62
CA ILE A 148 -3.41 -4.12 -5.19
C ILE A 148 -4.08 -3.80 -6.52
N VAL A 149 -4.54 -2.58 -6.71
CA VAL A 149 -5.15 -2.13 -7.97
C VAL A 149 -4.31 -1.03 -8.58
N THR A 150 -3.91 -1.20 -9.83
CA THR A 150 -3.15 -0.19 -10.57
C THR A 150 -3.86 0.29 -11.82
N GLU A 151 -3.56 1.54 -12.22
CA GLU A 151 -4.04 2.13 -13.48
C GLU A 151 -5.56 2.01 -13.70
N ALA A 152 -6.34 2.14 -12.62
CA ALA A 152 -7.79 2.05 -12.64
C ALA A 152 -8.46 3.40 -12.36
N ASP A 153 -9.68 3.57 -12.87
CA ASP A 153 -10.48 4.76 -12.61
C ASP A 153 -11.01 4.79 -11.16
N PHE A 154 -11.46 5.97 -10.73
CA PHE A 154 -11.91 6.17 -9.36
C PHE A 154 -13.09 5.25 -8.95
N PRO A 155 -14.14 5.06 -9.78
CA PRO A 155 -15.21 4.11 -9.46
C PRO A 155 -14.75 2.66 -9.26
N THR A 156 -13.78 2.20 -10.06
CA THR A 156 -13.20 0.86 -9.91
C THR A 156 -12.41 0.76 -8.61
N LEU A 157 -11.57 1.76 -8.32
CA LEU A 157 -10.78 1.81 -7.09
C LEU A 157 -11.65 1.79 -5.84
N THR A 158 -12.73 2.57 -5.81
CA THR A 158 -13.64 2.65 -4.65
C THR A 158 -14.47 1.38 -4.51
N SER A 159 -14.99 0.82 -5.60
CA SER A 159 -15.76 -0.43 -5.59
C SER A 159 -14.93 -1.60 -5.03
N ILE A 160 -13.69 -1.76 -5.51
CA ILE A 160 -12.80 -2.82 -5.02
C ILE A 160 -12.36 -2.54 -3.58
N ASN A 161 -12.05 -1.28 -3.22
CA ASN A 161 -11.68 -0.94 -1.85
C ASN A 161 -12.81 -1.28 -0.85
N ASN A 162 -14.06 -0.95 -1.18
CA ASN A 162 -15.23 -1.27 -0.36
C ASN A 162 -15.41 -2.79 -0.22
N ALA A 163 -15.33 -3.55 -1.32
CA ALA A 163 -15.41 -5.01 -1.30
C ALA A 163 -14.28 -5.65 -0.47
N CYS A 164 -13.06 -5.08 -0.52
CA CYS A 164 -11.94 -5.53 0.32
C CYS A 164 -12.20 -5.26 1.80
N ARG A 165 -12.76 -4.10 2.17
CA ARG A 165 -13.14 -3.82 3.56
C ARG A 165 -14.20 -4.79 4.07
N GLU A 166 -15.22 -5.09 3.27
CA GLU A 166 -16.24 -6.09 3.59
C GLU A 166 -15.64 -7.49 3.78
N ALA A 167 -14.63 -7.84 2.97
CA ALA A 167 -13.89 -9.10 3.08
C ALA A 167 -12.89 -9.15 4.24
N GLY A 168 -12.54 -8.00 4.85
CA GLY A 168 -11.48 -7.89 5.86
C GLY A 168 -10.07 -7.97 5.29
N VAL A 169 -9.87 -7.56 4.04
CA VAL A 169 -8.62 -7.68 3.27
C VAL A 169 -7.97 -6.30 3.10
N ALA A 170 -6.63 -6.26 3.21
CA ALA A 170 -5.88 -5.03 3.01
C ALA A 170 -5.86 -4.61 1.54
N PHE A 171 -5.98 -3.30 1.29
CA PHE A 171 -6.07 -2.74 -0.04
C PHE A 171 -4.98 -1.70 -0.29
N TYR A 172 -4.39 -1.75 -1.48
CA TYR A 172 -3.51 -0.72 -2.01
C TYR A 172 -3.98 -0.29 -3.40
N ALA A 173 -3.78 0.98 -3.73
CA ALA A 173 -3.97 1.49 -5.07
C ALA A 173 -2.78 2.33 -5.51
N GLY A 174 -2.53 2.42 -6.81
CA GLY A 174 -1.57 3.37 -7.34
C GLY A 174 -1.66 3.50 -8.85
N SER A 175 -1.37 4.71 -9.35
CA SER A 175 -1.26 4.95 -10.79
C SER A 175 -0.10 5.89 -11.09
N SER A 176 0.47 5.74 -12.28
CA SER A 176 1.50 6.60 -12.84
C SER A 176 0.89 7.53 -13.88
N TYR A 177 1.19 8.82 -13.78
CA TYR A 177 0.78 9.86 -14.73
C TYR A 177 2.04 10.56 -15.24
N GLY A 178 2.79 9.88 -16.10
CA GLY A 178 4.08 10.32 -16.64
C GLY A 178 5.09 10.64 -15.55
N LEU A 179 5.35 11.93 -15.29
CA LEU A 179 6.27 12.39 -14.24
C LEU A 179 5.67 12.33 -12.83
N TYR A 180 4.37 12.06 -12.70
CA TYR A 180 3.64 12.12 -11.45
C TYR A 180 3.01 10.77 -11.11
N GLY A 181 2.47 10.63 -9.90
CA GLY A 181 1.64 9.48 -9.56
C GLY A 181 1.25 9.45 -8.10
N PHE A 182 0.55 8.40 -7.70
CA PHE A 182 0.13 8.23 -6.31
C PHE A 182 0.22 6.78 -5.85
N VAL A 183 0.28 6.60 -4.53
CA VAL A 183 0.04 5.33 -3.84
C VAL A 183 -0.94 5.59 -2.71
N PHE A 184 -1.97 4.77 -2.61
CA PHE A 184 -2.94 4.77 -1.52
C PHE A 184 -2.91 3.44 -0.78
N ALA A 185 -3.14 3.47 0.54
CA ALA A 185 -3.27 2.28 1.37
C ALA A 185 -4.51 2.37 2.26
N ASP A 186 -5.26 1.27 2.34
CA ASP A 186 -6.31 1.02 3.31
C ASP A 186 -6.13 -0.35 3.95
N LEU A 187 -5.57 -0.36 5.17
CA LEU A 187 -5.28 -1.57 5.92
C LEU A 187 -6.34 -1.86 6.98
N ILE A 188 -7.48 -1.17 6.93
CA ILE A 188 -8.61 -1.25 7.87
C ILE A 188 -8.18 -0.88 9.30
N LYS A 189 -7.62 -1.85 10.02
CA LYS A 189 -6.95 -1.72 11.31
C LYS A 189 -5.72 -2.60 11.28
N HIS A 190 -4.56 -2.01 11.47
CA HIS A 190 -3.30 -2.72 11.36
C HIS A 190 -2.45 -2.55 12.62
N GLN A 191 -2.03 -3.67 13.19
CA GLN A 191 -1.09 -3.70 14.31
C GLN A 191 0.31 -4.11 13.84
N PHE A 192 1.30 -3.35 14.30
CA PHE A 192 2.71 -3.56 14.01
C PHE A 192 3.56 -3.26 15.25
N VAL A 193 4.77 -3.82 15.30
CA VAL A 193 5.67 -3.71 16.45
C VAL A 193 6.89 -2.89 16.05
N ILE A 194 7.13 -1.78 16.76
CA ILE A 194 8.37 -1.01 16.64
C ILE A 194 9.35 -1.49 17.72
N GLU A 195 10.54 -1.88 17.29
CA GLU A 195 11.68 -2.20 18.14
C GLU A 195 12.55 -0.96 18.35
N ARG A 196 12.84 -0.61 19.60
CA ARG A 196 13.70 0.55 19.94
C ARG A 196 14.45 0.34 21.25
N GLU A 197 15.54 1.07 21.43
CA GLU A 197 16.23 1.13 22.72
C GLU A 197 15.30 1.76 23.76
N ARG A 198 15.21 1.13 24.95
CA ARG A 198 14.31 1.60 26.01
C ARG A 198 14.71 3.00 26.46
N SER A 199 13.76 3.94 26.38
CA SER A 199 13.90 5.29 26.91
C SER A 199 13.84 5.31 28.44
N ASN A 200 14.42 6.35 29.04
CA ASN A 200 14.24 6.66 30.47
C ASN A 200 12.81 7.13 30.79
N VAL A 201 12.06 7.58 29.77
CA VAL A 201 10.64 7.96 29.89
C VAL A 201 9.78 6.75 29.56
N GLU A 202 8.88 6.40 30.47
CA GLU A 202 7.94 5.30 30.26
C GLU A 202 6.97 5.58 29.11
N THR A 203 6.76 4.58 28.28
CA THR A 203 5.87 4.67 27.12
C THR A 203 4.43 4.62 27.57
N LYS A 204 3.69 5.71 27.33
CA LYS A 204 2.27 5.79 27.65
C LYS A 204 1.43 5.03 26.62
N ILE A 205 0.64 4.08 27.09
CA ILE A 205 -0.39 3.41 26.29
C ILE A 205 -1.52 4.41 26.02
N GLY A 206 -2.05 4.43 24.79
CA GLY A 206 -3.10 5.36 24.38
C GLY A 206 -2.88 5.97 22.98
N SER A 207 -3.71 6.95 22.64
CA SER A 207 -3.63 7.66 21.36
C SER A 207 -2.34 8.49 21.24
N GLU A 208 -1.59 8.27 20.15
CA GLU A 208 -0.45 9.13 19.76
C GLU A 208 -0.85 10.17 18.73
N THR A 209 -1.71 9.77 17.79
CA THR A 209 -2.28 10.62 16.75
C THR A 209 -3.76 10.26 16.57
N ARG A 210 -4.46 10.99 15.71
CA ARG A 210 -5.86 10.70 15.34
C ARG A 210 -6.05 9.31 14.72
N THR A 211 -5.00 8.72 14.16
CA THR A 211 -5.06 7.43 13.45
C THR A 211 -4.24 6.35 14.13
N ARG A 212 -3.35 6.70 15.06
CA ARG A 212 -2.39 5.79 15.69
C ARG A 212 -2.50 5.77 17.20
N SER A 213 -2.48 4.58 17.77
CA SER A 213 -2.40 4.36 19.22
C SER A 213 -1.31 3.34 19.59
N ILE A 214 -0.76 3.48 20.79
CA ILE A 214 0.07 2.46 21.42
C ILE A 214 -0.85 1.53 22.19
N VAL A 215 -0.81 0.24 21.87
CA VAL A 215 -1.67 -0.79 22.47
C VAL A 215 -0.97 -1.48 23.63
N SER A 216 0.31 -1.82 23.46
CA SER A 216 1.09 -2.51 24.49
C SER A 216 2.58 -2.26 24.33
N THR A 217 3.33 -2.48 25.41
CA THR A 217 4.79 -2.47 25.39
C THR A 217 5.33 -3.71 26.09
N THR A 218 6.47 -4.21 25.62
CA THR A 218 7.19 -5.33 26.23
C THR A 218 8.68 -5.02 26.20
N THR A 219 9.44 -5.51 27.17
CA THR A 219 10.88 -5.25 27.25
C THR A 219 11.66 -6.56 27.25
N ARG A 220 12.75 -6.62 26.50
CA ARG A 220 13.71 -7.71 26.52
C ARG A 220 15.07 -7.20 26.96
N LYS A 221 15.73 -7.93 27.86
CA LYS A 221 17.11 -7.65 28.26
C LYS A 221 18.07 -8.35 27.31
N GLU A 222 19.00 -7.60 26.73
CA GLU A 222 20.01 -8.14 25.81
C GLU A 222 21.28 -8.59 26.55
N ALA A 223 22.06 -9.44 25.87
CA ALA A 223 23.39 -9.90 26.30
C ALA A 223 24.38 -8.72 26.27
N GLY A 224 24.33 -7.89 27.31
CA GLY A 224 25.06 -6.63 27.42
C GLY A 224 24.44 -5.64 28.40
N GLY A 225 23.27 -5.96 28.98
CA GLY A 225 22.61 -5.13 29.98
C GLY A 225 21.74 -4.02 29.40
N LYS A 226 21.74 -3.83 28.07
CA LYS A 226 20.79 -2.99 27.36
C LYS A 226 19.40 -3.59 27.39
N PHE A 227 18.39 -2.72 27.40
CA PHE A 227 16.99 -3.10 27.35
C PHE A 227 16.39 -2.63 26.02
N THR A 228 15.83 -3.57 25.28
CA THR A 228 15.11 -3.30 24.03
C THR A 228 13.62 -3.31 24.33
N GLU A 229 12.94 -2.24 23.94
CA GLU A 229 11.50 -2.06 24.08
C GLU A 229 10.81 -2.40 22.74
N PHE A 230 9.82 -3.27 22.82
CA PHE A 230 8.91 -3.60 21.72
C PHE A 230 7.59 -2.88 21.97
N VAL A 231 7.25 -1.92 21.11
CA VAL A 231 6.04 -1.11 21.21
C VAL A 231 5.05 -1.55 20.14
N THR A 232 3.96 -2.19 20.56
CA THR A 232 2.87 -2.56 19.67
C THR A 232 2.00 -1.34 19.43
N LYS A 233 1.89 -0.95 18.16
CA LYS A 233 1.06 0.16 17.70
C LYS A 233 -0.08 -0.35 16.85
N GLU A 234 -1.20 0.34 16.91
CA GLU A 234 -2.36 0.13 16.03
C GLU A 234 -2.60 1.39 15.21
N GLU A 235 -2.78 1.20 13.91
CA GLU A 235 -3.11 2.24 12.95
C GLU A 235 -4.49 1.95 12.32
N VAL A 236 -5.34 2.98 12.23
CA VAL A 236 -6.69 2.89 11.68
C VAL A 236 -6.80 3.65 10.37
N TYR A 237 -7.38 3.01 9.37
CA TYR A 237 -7.52 3.52 8.01
C TYR A 237 -8.98 3.81 7.64
N CYS A 238 -9.16 4.70 6.66
CA CYS A 238 -10.47 5.02 6.08
C CYS A 238 -10.52 4.65 4.58
N PRO A 239 -11.71 4.37 4.02
CA PRO A 239 -11.89 4.07 2.61
C PRO A 239 -11.44 5.23 1.71
N LEU A 240 -11.11 4.94 0.46
CA LEU A 240 -10.65 5.91 -0.53
C LEU A 240 -11.63 7.07 -0.73
N GLU A 241 -12.93 6.79 -0.76
CA GLU A 241 -14.00 7.81 -0.87
C GLU A 241 -13.90 8.86 0.25
N GLN A 242 -13.56 8.43 1.47
CA GLN A 242 -13.41 9.32 2.62
C GLN A 242 -12.13 10.14 2.56
N VAL A 243 -11.08 9.63 1.91
CA VAL A 243 -9.82 10.36 1.69
C VAL A 243 -10.03 11.58 0.81
N VAL A 244 -10.80 11.44 -0.27
CA VAL A 244 -11.11 12.56 -1.18
C VAL A 244 -11.96 13.64 -0.49
N ALA A 245 -12.82 13.23 0.45
CA ALA A 245 -13.61 14.14 1.29
C ALA A 245 -12.83 14.79 2.45
N SER A 246 -11.56 14.43 2.65
CA SER A 246 -10.76 14.88 3.79
C SER A 246 -10.17 16.28 3.61
N GLN A 247 -9.85 16.93 4.72
CA GLN A 247 -9.10 18.19 4.75
C GLN A 247 -7.68 17.96 5.27
N ILE A 248 -6.74 18.75 4.74
CA ILE A 248 -5.42 18.89 5.37
C ILE A 248 -5.62 19.48 6.78
N ASP A 249 -4.84 18.96 7.71
CA ASP A 249 -4.89 19.35 9.11
C ASP A 249 -4.70 20.88 9.27
N LYS A 250 -5.75 21.53 9.79
CA LYS A 250 -5.81 22.98 10.00
C LYS A 250 -4.77 23.48 11.00
N THR A 251 -4.28 22.60 11.88
CA THR A 251 -3.23 22.93 12.86
C THR A 251 -1.85 23.07 12.22
N TRP A 252 -1.67 22.62 10.98
CA TRP A 252 -0.40 22.75 10.28
C TRP A 252 -0.03 24.21 10.07
N ARG A 253 1.25 24.51 10.35
CA ARG A 253 1.84 25.85 10.10
C ARG A 253 1.57 26.28 8.64
N PRO A 254 1.29 27.56 8.36
CA PRO A 254 1.01 28.03 7.01
C PRO A 254 2.06 27.61 5.97
N ARG A 255 3.35 27.66 6.34
CA ARG A 255 4.46 27.21 5.47
C ARG A 255 4.35 25.73 5.09
N LYS A 256 3.93 24.86 5.99
CA LYS A 256 3.75 23.42 5.73
C LYS A 256 2.57 23.18 4.78
N ARG A 257 1.49 23.94 4.94
CA ARG A 257 0.33 23.88 4.03
C ARG A 257 0.68 24.35 2.61
N LYS A 258 1.45 25.44 2.49
CA LYS A 258 1.96 25.91 1.18
C LYS A 258 2.90 24.90 0.52
N ALA A 259 3.62 24.09 1.31
CA ALA A 259 4.54 23.07 0.81
C ALA A 259 3.87 21.72 0.45
N VAL A 260 2.54 21.62 0.52
CA VAL A 260 1.82 20.45 0.00
C VAL A 260 2.01 20.39 -1.52
N SER A 261 2.33 19.22 -2.07
CA SER A 261 2.55 19.08 -3.51
C SER A 261 1.25 19.34 -4.27
N SER A 262 1.35 20.05 -5.39
CA SER A 262 0.25 20.29 -6.33
C SER A 262 -0.25 18.99 -6.97
N VAL A 263 0.53 17.91 -6.92
CA VAL A 263 0.11 16.57 -7.38
C VAL A 263 -1.10 16.07 -6.59
N LEU A 264 -1.20 16.36 -5.29
CA LEU A 264 -2.33 15.90 -4.47
C LEU A 264 -3.69 16.43 -4.96
N PRO A 265 -3.92 17.76 -5.07
CA PRO A 265 -5.16 18.27 -5.63
C PRO A 265 -5.33 17.94 -7.12
N ALA A 266 -4.26 17.72 -7.90
CA ALA A 266 -4.37 17.29 -9.30
C ALA A 266 -4.89 15.86 -9.44
N VAL A 267 -4.38 14.90 -8.65
CA VAL A 267 -4.90 13.51 -8.65
C VAL A 267 -6.37 13.49 -8.26
N PHE A 268 -6.76 14.23 -7.21
CA PHE A 268 -8.17 14.30 -6.79
C PHE A 268 -9.03 15.03 -7.83
N GLY A 269 -8.49 16.07 -8.47
CA GLY A 269 -9.13 16.76 -9.59
C GLY A 269 -9.33 15.86 -10.79
N LEU A 270 -8.37 14.97 -11.09
CA LEU A 270 -8.46 13.99 -12.17
C LEU A 270 -9.57 12.98 -11.92
N TRP A 271 -9.64 12.43 -10.70
CA TRP A 271 -10.73 11.53 -10.30
C TRP A 271 -12.10 12.21 -10.42
N LYS A 272 -12.23 13.44 -9.90
CA LYS A 272 -13.46 14.22 -10.02
C LYS A 272 -13.84 14.50 -11.49
N PHE A 273 -12.84 14.78 -12.33
CA PHE A 273 -13.05 14.96 -13.76
C PHE A 273 -13.60 13.67 -14.40
N GLN A 274 -12.98 12.52 -14.11
CA GLN A 274 -13.42 11.22 -14.62
C GLN A 274 -14.83 10.87 -14.15
N GLU A 275 -15.17 11.09 -12.88
CA GLU A 275 -16.53 10.88 -12.36
C GLU A 275 -17.56 11.75 -13.08
N THR A 276 -17.19 12.99 -13.44
CA THR A 276 -18.12 13.95 -14.07
C THR A 276 -18.30 13.68 -15.56
N HIS A 277 -17.24 13.26 -16.26
CA HIS A 277 -17.22 13.19 -17.73
C HIS A 277 -17.13 11.76 -18.28
N GLY A 278 -16.85 10.76 -17.44
CA GLY A 278 -16.73 9.35 -17.84
C GLY A 278 -15.48 9.02 -18.66
N ARG A 279 -14.48 9.92 -18.69
CA ARG A 279 -13.22 9.75 -19.43
C ARG A 279 -12.08 10.54 -18.79
N LEU A 280 -10.84 10.24 -19.18
CA LEU A 280 -9.69 11.08 -18.86
C LEU A 280 -9.75 12.41 -19.65
N PRO A 281 -9.15 13.50 -19.15
CA PRO A 281 -8.98 14.72 -19.93
C PRO A 281 -8.04 14.47 -21.11
N ASP A 282 -8.44 14.92 -22.30
CA ASP A 282 -7.66 14.89 -23.53
C ASP A 282 -7.76 16.28 -24.20
N PRO A 283 -6.79 17.18 -23.95
CA PRO A 283 -6.78 18.52 -24.54
C PRO A 283 -6.65 18.54 -26.07
N ASP A 284 -6.12 17.48 -26.69
CA ASP A 284 -5.96 17.39 -28.14
C ASP A 284 -7.30 17.10 -28.82
N GLU A 285 -8.10 16.20 -28.25
CA GLU A 285 -9.46 15.91 -28.73
C GLU A 285 -10.48 16.96 -28.27
N HIS A 286 -10.34 17.45 -27.03
CA HIS A 286 -11.32 18.31 -26.37
C HIS A 286 -10.68 19.59 -25.80
N LYS A 287 -10.76 20.68 -26.57
CA LYS A 287 -10.14 21.98 -26.23
C LYS A 287 -10.55 22.59 -24.89
N ASP A 288 -11.70 22.22 -24.35
CA ASP A 288 -12.20 22.72 -23.06
C ASP A 288 -11.66 21.91 -21.86
N ASP A 289 -11.03 20.76 -22.09
CA ASP A 289 -10.62 19.84 -21.03
C ASP A 289 -9.59 20.43 -20.09
N THR A 290 -8.62 21.20 -20.60
CA THR A 290 -7.66 21.91 -19.73
C THR A 290 -8.39 22.81 -18.73
N LYS A 291 -9.43 23.52 -19.17
CA LYS A 291 -10.22 24.42 -18.33
C LYS A 291 -11.08 23.64 -17.32
N LEU A 292 -11.72 22.57 -17.77
CA LEU A 292 -12.56 21.70 -16.93
C LEU A 292 -11.74 20.96 -15.87
N PHE A 293 -10.55 20.48 -16.23
CA PHE A 293 -9.60 19.88 -15.30
C PHE A 293 -9.08 20.89 -14.28
N MET A 294 -8.68 22.10 -14.72
CA MET A 294 -8.28 23.17 -13.79
C MET A 294 -9.40 23.51 -12.79
N ALA A 295 -10.66 23.57 -13.25
CA ALA A 295 -11.80 23.76 -12.35
C ALA A 295 -11.93 22.62 -11.33
N SER A 296 -11.77 21.37 -11.77
CA SER A 296 -11.80 20.18 -10.89
C SER A 296 -10.66 20.19 -9.88
N MET A 297 -9.45 20.60 -10.29
CA MET A 297 -8.29 20.75 -9.42
C MET A 297 -8.47 21.89 -8.40
N HIS A 298 -9.05 23.02 -8.81
CA HIS A 298 -9.41 24.10 -7.90
C HIS A 298 -10.43 23.67 -6.85
N ASP A 299 -11.43 22.89 -7.24
CA ASP A 299 -12.41 22.32 -6.31
C ASP A 299 -11.75 21.35 -5.33
N SER A 300 -10.90 20.44 -5.80
CA SER A 300 -10.16 19.51 -4.95
C SER A 300 -9.26 20.25 -3.95
N ARG A 301 -8.57 21.30 -4.39
CA ARG A 301 -7.79 22.20 -3.51
C ARG A 301 -8.68 22.89 -2.46
N ASN A 302 -9.87 23.36 -2.85
CA ASN A 302 -10.83 23.97 -1.93
C ASN A 302 -11.27 22.96 -0.86
N SER A 303 -11.67 21.74 -1.29
CA SER A 303 -12.10 20.66 -0.42
C SER A 303 -11.00 20.23 0.56
N LEU A 304 -9.75 20.16 0.10
CA LEU A 304 -8.58 19.88 0.95
C LEU A 304 -8.22 21.02 1.92
N GLY A 305 -8.82 22.20 1.76
CA GLY A 305 -8.49 23.39 2.54
C GLY A 305 -7.08 23.92 2.28
N LEU A 306 -6.55 23.73 1.07
CA LEU A 306 -5.22 24.24 0.69
C LEU A 306 -5.27 25.73 0.32
N PRO A 307 -4.15 26.47 0.36
CA PRO A 307 -4.07 27.84 -0.17
C PRO A 307 -3.95 27.86 -1.71
N LEU A 308 -4.03 29.04 -2.34
CA LEU A 308 -4.16 29.16 -3.82
C LEU A 308 -2.88 28.74 -4.54
N GLU A 309 -1.74 28.85 -3.86
CA GLU A 309 -0.42 28.51 -4.37
C GLU A 309 -0.22 27.01 -4.67
N ASN A 310 -1.13 26.13 -4.22
CA ASN A 310 -1.09 24.69 -4.50
C ASN A 310 -1.78 24.30 -5.82
N VAL A 311 -2.26 25.29 -6.58
CA VAL A 311 -2.76 25.09 -7.94
C VAL A 311 -2.06 26.11 -8.83
N ASP A 312 -1.08 25.63 -9.58
CA ASP A 312 -0.35 26.43 -10.56
C ASP A 312 -0.79 26.04 -11.98
N PRO A 313 -1.16 27.01 -12.85
CA PRO A 313 -1.62 26.69 -14.20
C PRO A 313 -0.57 26.00 -15.07
N SER A 314 0.72 26.32 -14.90
CA SER A 314 1.79 25.68 -15.68
C SER A 314 1.97 24.23 -15.25
N PHE A 315 1.92 23.96 -13.95
CA PHE A 315 1.88 22.60 -13.42
C PHE A 315 0.67 21.81 -13.92
N ALA A 316 -0.53 22.40 -13.95
CA ALA A 316 -1.73 21.69 -14.40
C ALA A 316 -1.62 21.26 -15.88
N ILE A 317 -0.97 22.06 -16.73
CA ILE A 317 -0.69 21.69 -18.12
C ILE A 317 0.31 20.54 -18.16
N SER A 318 1.45 20.66 -17.46
CA SER A 318 2.46 19.57 -17.40
C SER A 318 1.88 18.25 -16.88
N PHE A 319 0.98 18.33 -15.88
CA PHE A 319 0.28 17.16 -15.35
C PHE A 319 -0.61 16.52 -16.41
N LEU A 320 -1.42 17.31 -17.13
CA LEU A 320 -2.28 16.82 -18.19
C LEU A 320 -1.49 16.20 -19.35
N ASP A 321 -0.40 16.84 -19.78
CA ASP A 321 0.49 16.32 -20.82
C ASP A 321 1.13 14.98 -20.42
N SER A 322 1.16 14.68 -19.12
CA SER A 322 1.69 13.43 -18.55
C SER A 322 0.63 12.35 -18.32
N VAL A 323 -0.67 12.70 -18.31
CA VAL A 323 -1.75 11.73 -18.09
C VAL A 323 -1.76 10.70 -19.22
N GLY A 324 -1.92 9.41 -18.88
CA GLY A 324 -1.90 8.31 -19.85
C GLY A 324 -0.49 7.89 -20.29
N THR A 325 0.56 8.61 -19.89
CA THR A 325 1.95 8.24 -20.20
C THR A 325 2.57 7.41 -19.07
N GLU A 326 3.30 6.36 -19.42
CA GLU A 326 4.07 5.55 -18.47
C GLU A 326 5.57 5.80 -18.62
N LEU A 327 6.23 6.23 -17.54
CA LEU A 327 7.68 6.40 -17.50
C LEU A 327 8.30 5.34 -16.58
N SER A 328 9.16 4.49 -17.15
CA SER A 328 9.84 3.42 -16.41
C SER A 328 10.51 3.87 -15.10
N PRO A 329 11.22 5.03 -15.03
CA PRO A 329 11.79 5.52 -13.76
C PRO A 329 10.73 5.82 -12.69
N VAL A 330 9.58 6.38 -13.08
CA VAL A 330 8.50 6.73 -12.16
C VAL A 330 7.78 5.47 -11.69
N ALA A 331 7.51 4.55 -12.60
CA ALA A 331 6.97 3.23 -12.28
C ALA A 331 7.88 2.47 -11.29
N ALA A 332 9.21 2.54 -11.45
CA ALA A 332 10.16 1.91 -10.53
C ALA A 332 10.14 2.54 -9.12
N ILE A 333 10.06 3.87 -9.04
CA ILE A 333 9.96 4.58 -7.76
C ILE A 333 8.65 4.23 -7.05
N LEU A 334 7.51 4.45 -7.72
CA LEU A 334 6.19 4.20 -7.15
C LEU A 334 5.98 2.72 -6.83
N GLY A 335 6.37 1.82 -7.73
CA GLY A 335 6.25 0.38 -7.57
C GLY A 335 7.10 -0.16 -6.44
N GLY A 336 8.33 0.35 -6.27
CA GLY A 336 9.18 0.05 -5.12
C GLY A 336 8.57 0.53 -3.80
N MET A 337 8.05 1.76 -3.76
CA MET A 337 7.41 2.32 -2.55
C MET A 337 6.14 1.57 -2.16
N LEU A 338 5.29 1.23 -3.14
CA LEU A 338 4.06 0.45 -2.90
C LEU A 338 4.41 -0.97 -2.43
N ALA A 339 5.30 -1.67 -3.13
CA ALA A 339 5.71 -3.01 -2.76
C ALA A 339 6.35 -3.05 -1.36
N GLN A 340 7.18 -2.07 -1.00
CA GLN A 340 7.71 -1.94 0.35
C GLN A 340 6.61 -1.70 1.38
N GLY A 341 5.58 -0.92 1.04
CA GLY A 341 4.37 -0.75 1.87
C GLY A 341 3.69 -2.09 2.17
N VAL A 342 3.53 -2.95 1.16
CA VAL A 342 2.96 -4.29 1.31
C VAL A 342 3.86 -5.19 2.15
N ILE A 343 5.17 -5.17 1.91
CA ILE A 343 6.16 -5.93 2.71
C ILE A 343 6.11 -5.49 4.18
N ASN A 344 5.98 -4.19 4.46
CA ASN A 344 5.86 -3.67 5.81
C ASN A 344 4.57 -4.13 6.49
N PHE A 345 3.44 -4.13 5.76
CA PHE A 345 2.17 -4.66 6.25
C PHE A 345 2.25 -6.15 6.60
N LEU A 346 2.76 -6.99 5.69
CA LEU A 346 2.93 -8.42 5.94
C LEU A 346 3.96 -8.68 7.04
N GLY A 347 5.02 -7.87 7.06
CA GLY A 347 6.12 -7.94 8.01
C GLY A 347 5.74 -7.51 9.42
N LYS A 348 4.76 -6.63 9.63
CA LYS A 348 4.33 -6.14 10.96
C LYS A 348 5.45 -5.55 11.85
N ARG A 349 6.56 -5.08 11.25
CA ARG A 349 7.74 -4.56 11.98
C ARG A 349 8.03 -3.09 11.74
N GLU A 350 7.39 -2.51 10.73
CA GLU A 350 7.56 -1.10 10.39
C GLU A 350 6.21 -0.42 10.31
N GLN A 351 6.24 0.91 10.44
CA GLN A 351 5.06 1.70 10.22
C GLN A 351 4.68 1.64 8.73
N PRO A 352 3.46 1.19 8.38
CA PRO A 352 3.00 1.23 7.00
C PRO A 352 2.70 2.65 6.52
N LEU A 353 2.57 2.81 5.21
CA LEU A 353 2.10 4.03 4.55
C LEU A 353 0.71 4.42 5.09
N GLN A 354 0.50 5.68 5.45
CA GLN A 354 -0.74 6.20 6.03
C GLN A 354 -1.03 7.61 5.49
N ASN A 355 -1.99 7.77 4.59
CA ASN A 355 -2.60 6.74 3.72
C ASN A 355 -2.45 7.07 2.24
N ILE A 356 -2.04 8.30 1.89
CA ILE A 356 -1.77 8.66 0.51
C ILE A 356 -0.36 9.20 0.36
N LEU A 357 0.34 8.71 -0.64
CA LEU A 357 1.60 9.23 -1.13
C LEU A 357 1.35 9.78 -2.52
N VAL A 358 1.94 10.92 -2.82
CA VAL A 358 1.98 11.45 -4.18
C VAL A 358 3.42 11.64 -4.59
N PHE A 359 3.75 11.28 -5.82
CA PHE A 359 5.07 11.46 -6.39
C PHE A 359 5.06 12.64 -7.36
N ASP A 360 6.06 13.50 -7.22
CA ASP A 360 6.28 14.69 -8.01
C ASP A 360 7.66 14.61 -8.66
N GLY A 361 7.69 14.27 -9.95
CA GLY A 361 8.91 14.07 -10.72
C GLY A 361 9.70 15.35 -10.98
N ASP A 362 9.04 16.51 -11.01
CA ASP A 362 9.70 17.80 -11.24
C ASP A 362 10.65 18.17 -10.11
N VAL A 363 10.27 17.82 -8.88
CA VAL A 363 11.07 18.05 -7.66
C VAL A 363 11.62 16.77 -7.03
N THR A 364 11.40 15.61 -7.66
CA THR A 364 11.82 14.28 -7.19
C THR A 364 11.42 14.00 -5.74
N SER A 365 10.17 14.28 -5.40
CA SER A 365 9.65 14.20 -4.03
C SER A 365 8.44 13.27 -3.94
N ALA A 366 8.33 12.54 -2.84
CA ALA A 366 7.25 11.57 -2.60
C ALA A 366 6.59 11.78 -1.22
N PRO A 367 5.99 12.96 -0.93
CA PRO A 367 5.41 13.23 0.38
C PRO A 367 4.21 12.31 0.68
N ILE A 368 4.11 11.91 1.95
CA ILE A 368 2.99 11.14 2.49
C ILE A 368 2.06 12.07 3.25
N TYR A 369 0.77 11.98 2.96
CA TYR A 369 -0.31 12.69 3.65
C TYR A 369 -1.23 11.70 4.34
N CYS A 370 -1.45 11.93 5.63
CA CYS A 370 -2.45 11.19 6.42
C CYS A 370 -3.79 11.93 6.31
N LEU A 371 -4.67 11.43 5.45
CA LEU A 371 -5.97 12.03 5.15
C LEU A 371 -7.09 11.19 5.73
N ARG A 372 -7.94 11.85 6.53
CA ARG A 372 -9.15 11.26 7.11
C ARG A 372 -10.18 12.37 7.36
N PRO A 373 -11.49 12.11 7.19
CA PRO A 373 -12.50 13.08 7.53
C PRO A 373 -12.31 13.63 8.95
N GLN A 374 -12.61 14.91 9.15
CA GLN A 374 -12.72 15.47 10.49
C GLN A 374 -13.99 14.88 11.10
N GLU A 375 -13.87 14.12 12.18
CA GLU A 375 -15.02 13.90 13.06
C GLU A 375 -15.31 15.28 13.65
N ASP A 376 -16.54 15.77 13.47
CA ASP A 376 -16.96 17.02 14.11
C ASP A 376 -16.65 16.88 15.61
N GLU A 377 -15.85 17.79 16.16
CA GLU A 377 -15.64 17.87 17.60
C GLU A 377 -17.01 18.19 18.22
N GLU A 378 -17.68 17.16 18.78
CA GLU A 378 -18.90 17.32 19.58
C GLU A 378 -18.69 18.20 20.82
#